data_AF-A0A2R6L4L1-F1
#
_entry.id   AF-A0A2R6L4L1-F1
#
_cell.length_a   1.000
_cell.length_b   1.000
_cell.length_c   1.000
_cell.angle_alpha   90.00
_cell.angle_beta   90.00
_cell.angle_gamma   90.00
#
_symmetry.space_group_name_H-M   'P 1'
#
loop_
_entity.id
_entity.type
_entity.pdbx_description
1 polymer ?
#
loop_
_entity_poly.entity_id
_entity_poly.type
_entity_poly.pdbx_seq_one_letter_code
_entity_poly.pdbx_strand_id
1 'polypeptide(L)'
;MATESADEPELSVSLPPPLEEWVDEHAASLDVDREELLVQVVSAYRAAADLDGDADAGGGSAPDLETLREEVRAEVETQLADRDVDARAVDDRVDTLESEIEEDLNSVRNRVLQLRDALRNRADADHTHEEFDRLADRLDGVAADATELSDDVSTQEAELNDVDARLDTLARVVLELRDRTIDRGDDRTRQLDRLRRTANRQGVTDASCDSCGESVSVPLLTDPACPHCDAELRDITTAGLIFTRATLVGPETSSGGGEDDDE
;
A
#
# COMPACT_ATOMS: atom_id res chain seq x y z
N MET A 1 30.67 -4.07 59.96
CA MET A 1 30.34 -4.42 61.35
C MET A 1 29.65 -5.78 61.27
N ALA A 2 30.23 -6.92 61.58
CA ALA A 2 31.42 -7.32 62.33
C ALA A 2 32.07 -8.51 61.55
N THR A 3 33.21 -9.11 61.85
CA THR A 3 33.94 -9.29 63.10
C THR A 3 35.43 -9.37 62.77
N GLU A 4 36.21 -8.66 63.57
CA GLU A 4 37.63 -8.90 63.81
C GLU A 4 37.83 -10.40 64.05
N SER A 5 38.55 -11.09 63.15
CA SER A 5 39.05 -12.44 63.41
C SER A 5 39.99 -12.30 64.58
N ALA A 6 39.54 -12.63 65.79
CA ALA A 6 40.43 -12.78 66.91
C ALA A 6 41.49 -13.80 66.49
N ASP A 7 42.77 -13.44 66.58
CA ASP A 7 43.88 -14.38 66.49
C ASP A 7 43.65 -15.46 67.55
N GLU A 8 42.99 -16.55 67.14
CA GLU A 8 42.82 -17.73 67.96
C GLU A 8 44.19 -18.39 68.08
N PRO A 9 44.70 -18.65 69.30
CA PRO A 9 46.04 -19.18 69.48
C PRO A 9 46.13 -20.57 68.83
N GLU A 10 46.81 -20.65 67.68
CA GLU A 10 47.05 -21.91 66.96
C GLU A 10 47.98 -22.81 67.78
N LEU A 11 47.38 -23.76 68.50
CA LEU A 11 48.08 -24.74 69.32
C LEU A 11 48.33 -25.99 68.50
N SER A 12 49.58 -26.20 68.07
CA SER A 12 49.99 -27.44 67.41
C SER A 12 50.34 -28.50 68.45
N VAL A 13 49.61 -29.61 68.43
CA VAL A 13 49.86 -30.78 69.26
C VAL A 13 50.24 -31.94 68.36
N SER A 14 51.40 -32.55 68.61
CA SER A 14 51.83 -33.75 67.88
C SER A 14 51.22 -34.98 68.54
N LEU A 15 50.36 -35.67 67.81
CA LEU A 15 49.79 -36.95 68.21
C LEU A 15 50.74 -38.10 67.80
N PRO A 16 50.81 -39.18 68.59
CA PRO A 16 51.43 -40.41 68.14
C PRO A 16 50.80 -40.89 66.81
N PRO A 17 51.57 -41.44 65.86
CA PRO A 17 51.05 -41.88 64.56
C PRO A 17 49.77 -42.73 64.60
N PRO A 18 49.61 -43.73 65.51
CA PRO A 18 48.39 -44.52 65.54
C PRO A 18 47.14 -43.74 66.00
N LEU A 19 47.31 -42.63 66.73
CA LEU A 19 46.20 -41.77 67.13
C LEU A 19 45.81 -40.80 66.03
N GLU A 20 46.77 -40.30 65.27
CA GLU A 20 46.50 -39.45 64.10
C GLU A 20 45.71 -40.21 63.03
N GLU A 21 46.15 -41.42 62.70
CA GLU A 21 45.44 -42.29 61.75
C GLU A 21 44.01 -42.58 62.19
N TRP A 22 43.82 -42.84 63.49
CA TRP A 22 42.49 -43.09 64.05
C TRP A 22 41.57 -41.87 63.97
N VAL A 23 42.07 -40.66 64.23
CA VAL A 23 41.28 -39.42 64.14
C VAL A 23 40.90 -39.14 62.68
N ASP A 24 41.84 -39.26 61.74
CA ASP A 24 41.56 -39.02 60.32
C ASP A 24 40.52 -40.01 59.79
N GLU A 25 40.61 -41.30 60.18
CA GLU A 25 39.65 -42.33 59.80
C GLU A 25 38.25 -42.07 60.39
N HIS A 26 38.17 -41.70 61.67
CA HIS A 26 36.89 -41.41 62.31
C HIS A 26 36.24 -40.13 61.76
N ALA A 27 37.02 -39.10 61.43
CA ALA A 27 36.52 -37.86 60.83
C ALA A 27 35.90 -38.13 59.45
N ALA A 28 36.61 -38.89 58.61
CA ALA A 28 36.10 -39.31 57.31
C ALA A 28 34.83 -40.18 57.42
N SER A 29 34.75 -41.03 58.45
CA SER A 29 33.57 -41.88 58.67
C SER A 29 32.32 -41.09 59.08
N LEU A 30 32.49 -39.96 59.75
CA LEU A 30 31.43 -39.09 60.26
C LEU A 30 31.14 -37.89 59.34
N ASP A 31 31.87 -37.76 58.22
CA ASP A 31 31.80 -36.65 57.27
C ASP A 31 31.99 -35.27 57.94
N VAL A 32 32.91 -35.20 58.90
CA VAL A 32 33.29 -33.97 59.61
C VAL A 32 34.78 -33.70 59.47
N ASP A 33 35.19 -32.45 59.60
CA ASP A 33 36.60 -32.07 59.56
C ASP A 33 37.34 -32.54 60.83
N ARG A 34 38.63 -32.84 60.69
CA ARG A 34 39.50 -33.33 61.77
C ARG A 34 39.46 -32.44 63.01
N GLU A 35 39.46 -31.13 62.81
CA GLU A 35 39.42 -30.13 63.88
C GLU A 35 38.09 -30.17 64.62
N GLU A 36 36.97 -30.35 63.90
CA GLU A 36 35.64 -30.47 64.49
C GLU A 36 35.51 -31.73 65.32
N LEU A 37 36.03 -32.86 64.84
CA LEU A 37 36.10 -34.10 65.62
C LEU A 37 36.96 -33.94 66.89
N LEU A 38 38.11 -33.27 66.80
CA LEU A 38 38.97 -33.02 67.96
C LEU A 38 38.32 -32.09 68.99
N VAL A 39 37.63 -31.04 68.54
CA VAL A 39 36.85 -30.16 69.41
C VAL A 39 35.74 -30.95 70.09
N GLN A 40 35.04 -31.82 69.38
CA GLN A 40 33.99 -32.68 69.94
C GLN A 40 34.55 -33.67 70.99
N VAL A 41 35.68 -34.31 70.71
CA VAL A 41 36.31 -35.24 71.66
C VAL A 41 36.86 -34.52 72.89
N VAL A 42 37.51 -33.36 72.72
CA VAL A 42 38.04 -32.58 73.84
C VAL A 42 36.92 -31.95 74.67
N SER A 43 35.83 -31.51 74.04
CA SER A 43 34.65 -31.02 74.76
C SER A 43 33.93 -32.14 75.50
N ALA A 44 33.81 -33.34 74.93
CA ALA A 44 33.31 -34.52 75.61
C ALA A 44 34.21 -34.92 76.80
N TYR A 45 35.54 -34.91 76.61
CA TYR A 45 36.50 -35.18 77.68
C TYR A 45 36.47 -34.11 78.77
N ARG A 46 36.37 -32.82 78.42
CA ARG A 46 36.23 -31.72 79.40
C ARG A 46 34.92 -31.83 80.17
N ALA A 47 33.80 -32.10 79.51
CA ALA A 47 32.53 -32.33 80.19
C ALA A 47 32.68 -33.48 81.19
N ALA A 48 33.32 -34.59 80.79
CA ALA A 48 33.60 -35.71 81.69
C ALA A 48 34.58 -35.36 82.83
N ALA A 49 35.59 -34.52 82.58
CA ALA A 49 36.59 -34.12 83.57
C ALA A 49 36.09 -33.04 84.53
N ASP A 50 35.25 -32.11 84.08
CA ASP A 50 34.58 -31.10 84.91
C ASP A 50 33.59 -31.78 85.89
N LEU A 51 33.00 -32.90 85.49
CA LEU A 51 32.22 -33.77 86.38
C LEU A 51 33.08 -34.45 87.46
N ASP A 52 34.36 -34.72 87.17
CA ASP A 52 35.30 -35.38 88.09
C ASP A 52 36.03 -34.36 89.01
N GLY A 53 36.17 -33.11 88.56
CA GLY A 53 36.86 -32.02 89.26
C GLY A 53 36.06 -31.32 90.35
N ASP A 54 34.74 -31.49 90.40
CA ASP A 54 33.86 -30.93 91.45
C ASP A 54 33.61 -31.91 92.63
N ALA A 55 34.41 -32.98 92.70
CA ALA A 55 34.23 -34.08 93.64
C ALA A 55 34.86 -33.89 95.04
N ASP A 56 35.42 -32.71 95.36
CA ASP A 56 36.04 -32.44 96.67
C ASP A 56 35.23 -31.50 97.59
N ALA A 57 33.93 -31.35 97.31
CA ALA A 57 32.97 -30.73 98.23
C ALA A 57 31.56 -31.35 98.15
N GLY A 58 31.47 -32.66 98.37
CA GLY A 58 30.21 -33.31 98.77
C GLY A 58 29.52 -34.17 97.71
N GLY A 59 29.78 -35.48 97.75
CA GLY A 59 28.79 -36.54 97.51
C GLY A 59 27.97 -36.49 96.22
N GLY A 60 28.63 -36.68 95.07
CA GLY A 60 27.98 -37.14 93.83
C GLY A 60 29.00 -37.88 92.97
N SER A 61 28.81 -39.18 92.73
CA SER A 61 29.64 -39.92 91.77
C SER A 61 29.39 -39.38 90.36
N ALA A 62 30.46 -39.27 89.58
CA ALA A 62 30.44 -38.99 88.14
C ALA A 62 29.35 -39.79 87.43
N PRO A 63 28.66 -39.23 86.41
CA PRO A 63 27.70 -40.00 85.63
C PRO A 63 28.44 -41.17 85.00
N ASP A 64 27.91 -42.37 85.23
CA ASP A 64 28.38 -43.59 84.63
C ASP A 64 28.38 -43.43 83.10
N LEU A 65 29.46 -43.84 82.43
CA LEU A 65 29.54 -43.79 80.96
C LEU A 65 28.43 -44.63 80.31
N GLU A 66 27.92 -45.62 81.02
CA GLU A 66 26.73 -46.38 80.64
C GLU A 66 25.48 -45.48 80.64
N THR A 67 25.28 -44.65 81.67
CA THR A 67 24.19 -43.66 81.75
C THR A 67 24.27 -42.62 80.63
N LEU A 68 25.44 -42.03 80.37
CA LEU A 68 25.64 -41.06 79.28
C LEU A 68 25.33 -41.68 77.90
N ARG A 69 25.72 -42.94 77.68
CA ARG A 69 25.39 -43.66 76.43
C ARG A 69 23.90 -43.92 76.28
N GLU A 70 23.21 -44.24 77.37
CA GLU A 70 21.76 -44.40 77.38
C GLU A 70 21.04 -43.07 77.13
N GLU A 71 21.51 -41.98 77.73
CA GLU A 71 20.98 -40.62 77.51
C GLU A 71 21.16 -40.18 76.05
N VAL A 72 22.36 -40.34 75.48
CA VAL A 72 22.61 -40.04 74.06
C VAL A 72 21.77 -40.93 73.15
N ARG A 73 21.62 -42.23 73.47
CA ARG A 73 20.76 -43.12 72.70
C ARG A 73 19.30 -42.66 72.74
N ALA A 74 18.79 -42.30 73.92
CA ALA A 74 17.41 -41.84 74.08
C ALA A 74 17.16 -40.51 73.35
N GLU A 75 18.14 -39.60 73.38
CA GLU A 75 18.08 -38.34 72.63
C GLU A 75 18.10 -38.58 71.12
N VAL A 76 18.99 -39.44 70.62
CA VAL A 76 19.04 -39.83 69.20
C VAL A 76 17.75 -40.52 68.77
N GLU A 77 17.18 -41.42 69.58
CA GLU A 77 15.90 -42.07 69.30
C GLU A 77 14.76 -41.05 69.22
N THR A 78 14.78 -40.05 70.10
CA THR A 78 13.81 -38.94 70.07
C THR A 78 13.95 -38.08 68.82
N GLN A 79 15.18 -37.71 68.45
CA GLN A 79 15.44 -36.94 67.23
C GLN A 79 15.09 -37.71 65.96
N LEU A 80 15.38 -39.01 65.91
CA LEU A 80 14.96 -39.87 64.80
C LEU A 80 13.43 -39.97 64.71
N ALA A 81 12.74 -40.08 65.85
CA ALA A 81 11.28 -40.08 65.87
C ALA A 81 10.69 -38.74 65.38
N ASP A 82 11.28 -37.61 65.76
CA ASP A 82 10.88 -36.28 65.28
C ASP A 82 11.13 -36.13 63.77
N ARG A 83 12.30 -36.55 63.29
CA ARG A 83 12.62 -36.53 61.86
C ARG A 83 11.74 -37.45 61.02
N ASP A 84 11.34 -38.59 61.57
CA ASP A 84 10.37 -39.48 60.95
C ASP A 84 8.98 -38.82 60.85
N VAL A 85 8.58 -37.99 61.82
CA VAL A 85 7.33 -37.21 61.74
C VAL A 85 7.45 -36.13 60.67
N ASP A 86 8.55 -35.38 60.64
CA ASP A 86 8.80 -34.36 59.62
C ASP A 86 8.86 -34.96 58.21
N ALA A 87 9.52 -36.11 58.05
CA ALA A 87 9.62 -36.81 56.77
C ALA A 87 8.23 -37.21 56.25
N ARG A 88 7.37 -37.76 57.11
CA ARG A 88 5.97 -38.09 56.76
C ARG A 88 5.18 -36.83 56.41
N ALA A 89 5.36 -35.73 57.14
CA ALA A 89 4.68 -34.47 56.85
C ALA A 89 5.11 -33.86 55.50
N VAL A 90 6.38 -34.02 55.11
CA VAL A 90 6.87 -33.62 53.78
C VAL A 90 6.29 -34.52 52.70
N ASP A 91 6.28 -35.84 52.93
CA ASP A 91 5.70 -36.82 52.00
C ASP A 91 4.21 -36.52 51.72
N ASP A 92 3.41 -36.29 52.77
CA ASP A 92 1.99 -35.91 52.65
C ASP A 92 1.80 -34.62 51.83
N ARG A 93 2.72 -33.65 51.96
CA ARG A 93 2.70 -32.40 51.19
C ARG A 93 3.07 -32.63 49.73
N VAL A 94 4.03 -33.51 49.46
CA VAL A 94 4.41 -33.89 48.10
C VAL A 94 3.22 -34.59 47.43
N ASP A 95 2.61 -35.58 48.07
CA ASP A 95 1.43 -36.28 47.55
C ASP A 95 0.27 -35.32 47.25
N THR A 96 0.06 -34.33 48.12
CA THR A 96 -0.95 -33.28 47.92
C THR A 96 -0.63 -32.42 46.69
N LEU A 97 0.62 -31.93 46.58
CA LEU A 97 1.06 -31.12 45.44
C LEU A 97 1.01 -31.89 44.12
N GLU A 98 1.41 -33.16 44.14
CA GLU A 98 1.32 -34.04 42.97
C GLU A 98 -0.14 -34.19 42.52
N SER A 99 -1.06 -34.41 43.45
CA SER A 99 -2.50 -34.47 43.17
C SER A 99 -3.04 -33.15 42.60
N GLU A 100 -2.65 -32.01 43.17
CA GLU A 100 -3.04 -30.67 42.67
C GLU A 100 -2.50 -30.42 41.25
N ILE A 101 -1.24 -30.75 40.99
CA ILE A 101 -0.63 -30.61 39.65
C ILE A 101 -1.35 -31.50 38.64
N GLU A 102 -1.66 -32.75 38.99
CA GLU A 102 -2.42 -33.64 38.12
C GLU A 102 -3.81 -33.08 37.79
N GLU A 103 -4.51 -32.53 38.79
CA GLU A 103 -5.81 -31.88 38.58
C GLU A 103 -5.69 -30.65 37.65
N ASP A 104 -4.71 -29.78 37.89
CA ASP A 104 -4.47 -28.59 37.09
C ASP A 104 -4.09 -28.92 35.65
N LEU A 105 -3.23 -29.92 35.43
CA LEU A 105 -2.87 -30.39 34.10
C LEU A 105 -4.10 -30.94 33.36
N ASN A 106 -4.96 -31.70 34.05
CA ASN A 106 -6.21 -32.19 33.48
C ASN A 106 -7.16 -31.03 33.15
N SER A 107 -7.24 -30.01 34.01
CA SER A 107 -8.04 -28.81 33.80
C SER A 107 -7.58 -28.01 32.57
N VAL A 108 -6.27 -27.74 32.47
CA VAL A 108 -5.67 -27.05 31.31
C VAL A 108 -5.88 -27.86 30.03
N ARG A 109 -5.66 -29.17 30.06
CA ARG A 109 -5.93 -30.05 28.90
C ARG A 109 -7.38 -29.92 28.45
N ASN A 110 -8.33 -30.01 29.38
CA ASN A 110 -9.75 -29.88 29.07
C ASN A 110 -10.06 -28.49 28.47
N ARG A 111 -9.46 -27.43 29.01
CA ARG A 111 -9.65 -26.07 28.49
C ARG A 111 -9.09 -25.89 27.08
N VAL A 112 -7.92 -26.45 26.78
CA VAL A 112 -7.32 -26.42 25.45
C VAL A 112 -8.16 -27.20 24.45
N LEU A 113 -8.67 -28.38 24.84
CA LEU A 113 -9.57 -29.17 24.00
C LEU A 113 -10.88 -28.41 23.73
N GLN A 114 -11.48 -27.79 24.75
CA GLN A 114 -12.65 -26.91 24.59
C GLN A 114 -12.36 -25.75 23.63
N LEU A 115 -11.21 -25.09 23.76
CA LEU A 115 -10.84 -23.97 22.88
C LEU A 115 -10.65 -24.45 21.45
N ARG A 116 -9.95 -25.56 21.24
CA ARG A 116 -9.77 -26.19 19.92
C ARG A 116 -11.12 -26.49 19.28
N ASP A 117 -12.05 -27.08 20.03
CA ASP A 117 -13.37 -27.43 19.51
C ASP A 117 -14.23 -26.19 19.27
N ALA A 118 -14.14 -25.17 20.13
CA ALA A 118 -14.79 -23.88 19.91
C ALA A 118 -14.24 -23.17 18.66
N LEU A 119 -12.93 -23.22 18.42
CA LEU A 119 -12.29 -22.66 17.22
C LEU A 119 -12.72 -23.41 15.95
N ARG A 120 -12.73 -24.75 15.98
CA ARG A 120 -13.22 -25.58 14.87
C ARG A 120 -14.69 -25.32 14.56
N ASN A 121 -15.52 -25.14 15.58
CA ASN A 121 -16.93 -24.80 15.40
C ASN A 121 -17.15 -23.33 14.98
N ARG A 122 -16.18 -22.44 15.20
CA ARG A 122 -16.29 -21.02 14.83
C ARG A 122 -16.13 -20.82 13.33
N ALA A 123 -15.38 -21.69 12.67
CA ALA A 123 -15.11 -21.65 11.25
C ALA A 123 -14.71 -23.06 10.80
N ASP A 124 -15.61 -23.74 10.08
CA ASP A 124 -15.18 -24.85 9.23
C ASP A 124 -14.07 -24.33 8.31
N ALA A 125 -13.06 -25.18 8.04
CA ALA A 125 -11.94 -24.82 7.17
C ALA A 125 -12.42 -24.39 5.77
N ASP A 126 -13.59 -24.88 5.37
CA ASP A 126 -14.24 -24.63 4.09
C ASP A 126 -15.42 -23.65 4.19
N HIS A 127 -15.57 -22.94 5.31
CA HIS A 127 -16.66 -21.94 5.37
C HIS A 127 -16.38 -20.84 4.35
N THR A 128 -17.32 -20.66 3.43
CA THR A 128 -17.29 -19.56 2.48
C THR A 128 -18.05 -18.38 3.06
N HIS A 129 -17.61 -17.19 2.68
CA HIS A 129 -18.27 -15.96 3.04
C HIS A 129 -19.07 -15.48 1.84
N GLU A 130 -20.34 -15.90 1.77
CA GLU A 130 -21.23 -15.54 0.66
C GLU A 130 -21.39 -14.02 0.50
N GLU A 131 -21.14 -13.22 1.55
CA GLU A 131 -21.09 -11.76 1.45
C GLU A 131 -19.86 -11.26 0.68
N PHE A 132 -18.69 -11.89 0.86
CA PHE A 132 -17.48 -11.57 0.11
C PHE A 132 -17.56 -12.06 -1.33
N ASP A 133 -18.17 -13.22 -1.57
CA ASP A 133 -18.41 -13.72 -2.93
C ASP A 133 -19.34 -12.76 -3.69
N ARG A 134 -20.45 -12.34 -3.08
CA ARG A 134 -21.34 -11.32 -3.68
C ARG A 134 -20.64 -9.98 -3.90
N LEU A 135 -19.74 -9.58 -3.00
CA LEU A 135 -18.95 -8.37 -3.17
C LEU A 135 -17.97 -8.51 -4.33
N ALA A 136 -17.30 -9.66 -4.47
CA ALA A 136 -16.42 -9.96 -5.58
C ALA A 136 -17.17 -9.93 -6.91
N ASP A 137 -18.33 -10.61 -7.00
CA ASP A 137 -19.20 -10.57 -8.19
C ASP A 137 -19.61 -9.14 -8.55
N ARG A 138 -19.92 -8.32 -7.54
CA ARG A 138 -20.27 -6.90 -7.75
C ARG A 138 -19.07 -6.09 -8.23
N LEU A 139 -17.87 -6.33 -7.70
CA LEU A 139 -16.66 -5.66 -8.16
C LEU A 139 -16.32 -6.04 -9.60
N ASP A 140 -16.47 -7.31 -9.96
CA ASP A 140 -16.29 -7.79 -11.33
C ASP A 140 -17.32 -7.15 -12.28
N GLY A 141 -18.58 -7.04 -11.85
CA GLY A 141 -19.61 -6.31 -12.60
C GLY A 141 -19.26 -4.84 -12.82
N VAL A 142 -18.85 -4.13 -11.76
CA VAL A 142 -18.43 -2.72 -11.86
C VAL A 142 -17.20 -2.56 -12.76
N ALA A 143 -16.25 -3.50 -12.74
CA ALA A 143 -15.08 -3.48 -13.60
C ALA A 143 -15.44 -3.68 -15.08
N ALA A 144 -16.39 -4.57 -15.37
CA ALA A 144 -16.95 -4.75 -16.70
C ALA A 144 -17.66 -3.49 -17.20
N ASP A 145 -18.56 -2.93 -16.39
CA ASP A 145 -19.29 -1.68 -16.70
C ASP A 145 -18.33 -0.52 -16.97
N ALA A 146 -17.24 -0.41 -16.19
CA ALA A 146 -16.24 0.63 -16.37
C ALA A 146 -15.45 0.49 -17.68
N THR A 147 -15.21 -0.74 -18.12
CA THR A 147 -14.54 -1.02 -19.40
C THR A 147 -15.47 -0.67 -20.57
N GLU A 148 -16.74 -1.09 -20.50
CA GLU A 148 -17.76 -0.75 -21.52
C GLU A 148 -17.92 0.76 -21.64
N LEU A 149 -18.05 1.48 -20.52
CA LEU A 149 -18.17 2.94 -20.53
C LEU A 149 -16.92 3.62 -21.13
N SER A 150 -15.73 3.08 -20.88
CA SER A 150 -14.49 3.61 -21.45
C SER A 150 -14.46 3.45 -22.98
N ASP A 151 -14.94 2.32 -23.49
CA ASP A 151 -15.01 2.04 -24.92
C ASP A 151 -16.07 2.92 -25.61
N ASP A 152 -17.21 3.13 -24.96
CA ASP A 152 -18.26 4.05 -25.41
C ASP A 152 -17.76 5.49 -25.49
N VAL A 153 -17.06 5.97 -24.45
CA VAL A 153 -16.47 7.32 -24.45
C VAL A 153 -15.45 7.46 -25.58
N SER A 154 -14.58 6.46 -25.78
CA SER A 154 -13.60 6.48 -26.87
C SER A 154 -14.27 6.52 -28.25
N THR A 155 -15.38 5.82 -28.41
CA THR A 155 -16.19 5.82 -29.64
C THR A 155 -16.81 7.20 -29.88
N GLN A 156 -17.42 7.79 -28.84
CA GLN A 156 -18.02 9.13 -28.93
C GLN A 156 -16.97 10.21 -29.23
N GLU A 157 -15.78 10.12 -28.64
CA GLU A 157 -14.67 11.03 -28.95
C GLU A 157 -14.26 10.92 -30.42
N ALA A 158 -14.19 9.71 -30.98
CA ALA A 158 -13.91 9.51 -32.40
C ALA A 158 -14.99 10.12 -33.29
N GLU A 159 -16.27 9.93 -32.96
CA GLU A 159 -17.40 10.53 -33.67
C GLU A 159 -17.38 12.06 -33.62
N LEU A 160 -17.08 12.65 -32.46
CA LEU A 160 -16.98 14.10 -32.31
C LEU A 160 -15.84 14.67 -33.14
N ASN A 161 -14.69 14.00 -33.19
CA ASN A 161 -13.56 14.42 -34.04
C ASN A 161 -13.90 14.34 -35.54
N ASP A 162 -14.65 13.32 -35.96
CA ASP A 162 -15.12 13.21 -37.35
C ASP A 162 -16.12 14.33 -37.69
N VAL A 163 -17.05 14.64 -36.78
CA VAL A 163 -17.97 15.78 -36.95
C VAL A 163 -17.20 17.09 -37.05
N ASP A 164 -16.20 17.32 -36.19
CA ASP A 164 -15.36 18.52 -36.22
C ASP A 164 -14.62 18.67 -37.56
N ALA A 165 -14.00 17.60 -38.06
CA ALA A 165 -13.34 17.59 -39.35
C ALA A 165 -14.29 17.91 -40.53
N ARG A 166 -15.54 17.45 -40.45
CA ARG A 166 -16.59 17.78 -41.42
C ARG A 166 -17.00 19.25 -41.32
N LEU A 167 -17.14 19.80 -40.10
CA LEU A 167 -17.45 21.21 -39.90
C LEU A 167 -16.35 22.12 -40.43
N ASP A 168 -15.08 21.78 -40.21
CA ASP A 168 -13.93 22.49 -40.78
C ASP A 168 -13.93 22.47 -42.32
N THR A 169 -14.27 21.33 -42.90
CA THR A 169 -14.40 21.19 -44.35
C THR A 169 -15.54 22.07 -44.88
N LEU A 170 -16.70 22.05 -44.23
CA LEU A 170 -17.84 22.91 -44.59
C LEU A 170 -17.49 24.39 -44.45
N ALA A 171 -16.81 24.77 -43.37
CA ALA A 171 -16.36 26.15 -43.16
C ALA A 171 -15.44 26.61 -44.29
N ARG A 172 -14.48 25.77 -44.71
CA ARG A 172 -13.60 26.06 -45.85
C ARG A 172 -14.38 26.25 -47.16
N VAL A 173 -15.32 25.35 -47.46
CA VAL A 173 -16.15 25.44 -48.67
C VAL A 173 -17.02 26.71 -48.65
N VAL A 174 -17.62 27.04 -47.51
CA VAL A 174 -18.45 28.24 -47.36
C VAL A 174 -17.61 29.50 -47.53
N LEU A 175 -16.40 29.55 -46.97
CA LEU A 175 -15.47 30.66 -47.17
C LEU A 175 -15.05 30.79 -48.64
N GLU A 176 -14.72 29.68 -49.32
CA GLU A 176 -14.38 29.70 -50.74
C GLU A 176 -15.56 30.19 -51.61
N LEU A 177 -16.78 29.72 -51.34
CA LEU A 177 -17.98 30.18 -52.06
C LEU A 177 -18.25 31.67 -51.82
N ARG A 178 -18.05 32.15 -50.60
CA ARG A 178 -18.18 33.56 -50.23
C ARG A 178 -17.16 34.41 -50.99
N ASP A 179 -15.89 34.05 -50.94
CA ASP A 179 -14.82 34.81 -51.61
C ASP A 179 -15.06 34.82 -53.13
N ARG A 180 -15.42 33.68 -53.72
CA ARG A 180 -15.78 33.59 -55.14
C ARG A 180 -17.02 34.41 -55.51
N THR A 181 -17.91 34.71 -54.57
CA THR A 181 -19.07 35.57 -54.80
C THR A 181 -18.68 37.04 -54.73
N ILE A 182 -17.82 37.40 -53.77
CA ILE A 182 -17.26 38.76 -53.64
C ILE A 182 -16.42 39.10 -54.87
N ASP A 183 -15.49 38.22 -55.27
CA ASP A 183 -14.62 38.43 -56.41
C ASP A 183 -15.41 38.67 -57.71
N ARG A 184 -16.47 37.88 -57.93
CA ARG A 184 -17.37 38.09 -59.09
C ARG A 184 -18.09 39.44 -59.05
N GLY A 185 -18.51 39.89 -57.87
CA GLY A 185 -19.14 41.21 -57.70
C GLY A 185 -18.17 42.35 -57.99
N ASP A 186 -16.94 42.23 -57.49
CA ASP A 186 -15.85 43.16 -57.75
C ASP A 186 -15.51 43.23 -59.24
N ASP A 187 -15.39 42.08 -59.91
CA ASP A 187 -15.09 42.02 -61.35
C ASP A 187 -16.20 42.64 -62.20
N ARG A 188 -17.48 42.39 -61.88
CA ARG A 188 -18.61 43.08 -62.53
C ARG A 188 -18.53 44.59 -62.36
N THR A 189 -18.19 45.05 -61.15
CA THR A 189 -18.04 46.48 -60.87
C THR A 189 -16.91 47.10 -61.70
N ARG A 190 -15.74 46.44 -61.75
CA ARG A 190 -14.59 46.87 -62.56
C ARG A 190 -14.91 46.90 -64.06
N GLN A 191 -15.68 45.93 -64.54
CA GLN A 191 -16.13 45.83 -65.93
C GLN A 191 -17.08 46.98 -66.29
N LEU A 192 -18.08 47.27 -65.45
CA LEU A 192 -18.97 48.42 -65.63
C LEU A 192 -18.20 49.75 -65.64
N ASP A 193 -17.25 49.90 -64.72
CA ASP A 193 -16.36 51.06 -64.67
C ASP A 193 -15.53 51.21 -65.95
N ARG A 194 -15.02 50.10 -66.49
CA ARG A 194 -14.29 50.09 -67.76
C ARG A 194 -15.18 50.54 -68.91
N LEU A 195 -16.39 49.99 -69.03
CA LEU A 195 -17.39 50.38 -70.04
C LEU A 195 -17.69 51.88 -69.98
N ARG A 196 -18.02 52.40 -68.79
CA ARG A 196 -18.30 53.82 -68.59
C ARG A 196 -17.10 54.70 -68.93
N ARG A 197 -15.87 54.31 -68.56
CA ARG A 197 -14.64 55.05 -68.92
C ARG A 197 -14.36 55.02 -70.42
N THR A 198 -14.63 53.91 -71.10
CA THR A 198 -14.49 53.80 -72.56
C THR A 198 -15.53 54.68 -73.26
N ALA A 199 -16.79 54.65 -72.82
CA ALA A 199 -17.87 55.49 -73.32
C ALA A 199 -17.52 56.99 -73.21
N ASN A 200 -17.10 57.42 -72.02
CA ASN A 200 -16.67 58.79 -71.77
C ASN A 200 -15.49 59.21 -72.66
N ARG A 201 -14.49 58.34 -72.85
CA ARG A 201 -13.33 58.62 -73.73
C ARG A 201 -13.72 58.74 -75.20
N GLN A 202 -14.72 57.99 -75.64
CA GLN A 202 -15.21 58.01 -77.03
C GLN A 202 -16.35 59.00 -77.26
N GLY A 203 -16.81 59.73 -76.22
CA GLY A 203 -17.93 60.66 -76.33
C GLY A 203 -19.29 59.99 -76.54
N VAL A 204 -19.45 58.74 -76.11
CA VAL A 204 -20.66 57.93 -76.28
C VAL A 204 -21.53 58.03 -75.03
N THR A 205 -22.76 58.51 -75.18
CA THR A 205 -23.80 58.48 -74.13
C THR A 205 -24.76 57.30 -74.31
N ASP A 206 -25.10 57.00 -75.55
CA ASP A 206 -26.09 56.00 -75.93
C ASP A 206 -25.47 55.06 -76.97
N ALA A 207 -25.63 53.76 -76.75
CA ALA A 207 -25.12 52.71 -77.63
C ALA A 207 -26.16 51.61 -77.79
N SER A 208 -26.27 51.06 -79.00
CA SER A 208 -27.18 49.94 -79.26
C SER A 208 -26.57 48.64 -78.75
N CYS A 209 -27.34 47.82 -78.05
CA CYS A 209 -26.89 46.47 -77.69
C CYS A 209 -26.76 45.61 -78.95
N ASP A 210 -25.63 44.93 -79.13
CA ASP A 210 -25.41 44.05 -80.28
C ASP A 210 -26.39 42.87 -80.33
N SER A 211 -26.83 42.36 -79.16
CA SER A 211 -27.70 41.19 -79.07
C SER A 211 -29.18 41.46 -79.37
N CYS A 212 -29.71 42.62 -78.96
CA CYS A 212 -31.13 42.93 -79.12
C CYS A 212 -31.41 44.22 -79.92
N GLY A 213 -30.39 44.99 -80.27
CA GLY A 213 -30.48 46.23 -81.03
C GLY A 213 -31.00 47.45 -80.26
N GLU A 214 -31.49 47.27 -79.02
CA GLU A 214 -32.09 48.34 -78.22
C GLU A 214 -31.05 49.38 -77.76
N SER A 215 -31.46 50.65 -77.71
CA SER A 215 -30.58 51.75 -77.30
C SER A 215 -30.42 51.80 -75.79
N VAL A 216 -29.19 51.72 -75.29
CA VAL A 216 -28.86 51.71 -73.87
C VAL A 216 -28.03 52.94 -73.50
N SER A 217 -28.44 53.65 -72.45
CA SER A 217 -27.68 54.76 -71.88
C SER A 217 -26.55 54.23 -70.99
N VAL A 218 -25.31 54.32 -71.49
CA VAL A 218 -24.13 53.76 -70.81
C VAL A 218 -23.88 54.38 -69.42
N PRO A 219 -24.06 55.69 -69.20
CA PRO A 219 -23.88 56.29 -67.87
C PRO A 219 -24.85 55.77 -66.80
N LEU A 220 -26.04 55.29 -67.20
CA LEU A 220 -27.10 54.86 -66.28
C LEU A 220 -27.08 53.36 -65.95
N LEU A 221 -26.21 52.58 -66.60
CA LEU A 221 -26.05 51.15 -66.33
C LEU A 221 -25.64 50.91 -64.88
N THR A 222 -26.36 50.07 -64.14
CA THR A 222 -26.00 49.68 -62.76
C THR A 222 -25.25 48.37 -62.67
N ASP A 223 -25.25 47.57 -63.75
CA ASP A 223 -24.55 46.30 -63.90
C ASP A 223 -23.95 46.24 -65.32
N PRO A 224 -22.85 45.50 -65.58
CA PRO A 224 -22.35 45.29 -66.94
C PRO A 224 -23.23 44.34 -67.77
N ALA A 225 -24.54 44.58 -67.80
CA ALA A 225 -25.53 43.81 -68.54
C ALA A 225 -26.53 44.73 -69.24
N CYS A 226 -27.07 44.30 -70.39
CA CYS A 226 -28.10 45.06 -71.10
C CYS A 226 -29.42 45.05 -70.32
N PRO A 227 -30.03 46.21 -70.00
CA PRO A 227 -31.27 46.28 -69.23
C PRO A 227 -32.51 45.71 -69.95
N HIS A 228 -32.39 45.39 -71.24
CA HIS A 228 -33.51 44.91 -72.07
C HIS A 228 -33.47 43.40 -72.33
N CYS A 229 -32.28 42.81 -72.43
CA CYS A 229 -32.10 41.39 -72.76
C CYS A 229 -31.14 40.64 -71.82
N ASP A 230 -30.59 41.31 -70.80
CA ASP A 230 -29.68 40.77 -69.80
C ASP A 230 -28.36 40.21 -70.36
N ALA A 231 -28.02 40.54 -71.61
CA ALA A 231 -26.76 40.15 -72.22
C ALA A 231 -25.58 40.85 -71.52
N GLU A 232 -24.55 40.08 -71.14
CA GLU A 232 -23.31 40.63 -70.57
C GLU A 232 -22.65 41.59 -71.57
N LEU A 233 -22.21 42.75 -71.09
CA LEU A 233 -21.58 43.80 -71.88
C LEU A 233 -20.09 43.87 -71.51
N ARG A 234 -19.20 43.83 -72.50
CA ARG A 234 -17.74 43.84 -72.27
C ARG A 234 -17.06 45.09 -72.80
N ASP A 235 -17.47 45.56 -73.97
CA ASP A 235 -16.83 46.71 -74.60
C ASP A 235 -17.81 47.52 -75.47
N ILE A 236 -17.32 48.66 -75.97
CA ILE A 236 -18.04 49.56 -76.86
C ILE A 236 -17.24 49.70 -78.14
N THR A 237 -17.87 49.36 -79.27
CA THR A 237 -17.32 49.58 -80.60
C THR A 237 -18.00 50.77 -81.26
N THR A 238 -17.25 51.55 -82.03
CA THR A 238 -17.77 52.67 -82.81
C THR A 238 -17.50 52.43 -84.30
N ALA A 239 -18.54 52.53 -85.12
CA ALA A 239 -18.43 52.39 -86.57
C ALA A 239 -18.90 53.68 -87.28
N GLY A 240 -18.07 54.20 -88.19
CA GLY A 240 -18.44 55.27 -89.15
C GLY A 240 -17.61 56.57 -89.05
N LEU A 241 -17.36 57.21 -90.21
CA LEU A 241 -16.51 58.42 -90.36
C LEU A 241 -17.26 59.76 -90.26
N ILE A 242 -18.59 59.78 -90.16
CA ILE A 242 -19.39 61.03 -90.22
C ILE A 242 -20.62 61.04 -89.28
N PHE A 243 -21.13 59.89 -88.86
CA PHE A 243 -22.08 59.71 -87.76
C PHE A 243 -21.70 58.45 -87.00
N THR A 244 -21.11 58.58 -85.81
CA THR A 244 -20.63 57.44 -85.01
C THR A 244 -21.83 56.69 -84.41
N ARG A 245 -22.13 55.49 -84.91
CA ARG A 245 -23.01 54.55 -84.19
C ARG A 245 -22.15 53.73 -83.23
N ALA A 246 -22.43 53.86 -81.94
CA ALA A 246 -21.80 53.06 -80.91
C ALA A 246 -22.62 51.80 -80.65
N THR A 247 -21.93 50.65 -80.53
CA THR A 247 -22.55 49.35 -80.26
C THR A 247 -21.90 48.74 -79.02
N LEU A 248 -22.73 48.31 -78.07
CA LEU A 248 -22.30 47.57 -76.88
C LEU A 248 -22.19 46.09 -77.26
N VAL A 249 -20.98 45.54 -77.11
CA VAL A 249 -20.68 44.16 -77.47
C VAL A 249 -20.47 43.31 -76.23
N GLY A 250 -20.93 42.06 -76.29
CA GLY A 250 -20.75 41.09 -75.22
C GLY A 250 -19.39 40.38 -75.26
N PRO A 251 -19.21 39.32 -74.46
CA PRO A 251 -18.06 38.45 -74.57
C PRO A 251 -17.94 37.96 -76.01
N GLU A 252 -16.75 38.09 -76.60
CA GLU A 252 -16.46 37.36 -77.82
C GLU A 252 -16.66 35.87 -77.55
N THR A 253 -17.73 35.30 -78.10
CA THR A 253 -17.96 33.86 -78.04
C THR A 253 -16.80 33.24 -78.81
N SER A 254 -15.85 32.63 -78.10
CA SER A 254 -14.91 31.70 -78.72
C SER A 254 -15.73 30.54 -79.29
N SER A 255 -16.15 30.69 -80.54
CA SER A 255 -16.62 29.59 -81.37
C SER A 255 -15.43 28.65 -81.52
N GLY A 256 -15.35 27.65 -80.63
CA GLY A 256 -14.43 26.54 -80.79
C GLY A 256 -14.77 25.82 -82.08
N GLY A 257 -13.84 25.86 -83.04
CA GLY A 257 -13.79 24.86 -84.09
C GLY A 257 -13.61 23.51 -83.42
N GLY A 258 -14.60 22.64 -83.55
CA GLY A 258 -14.37 21.22 -83.45
C GLY A 258 -13.53 20.84 -84.66
N GLU A 259 -12.26 20.57 -84.42
CA GLU A 259 -11.51 19.65 -85.26
C GLU A 259 -11.55 18.32 -84.51
N ASP A 260 -12.37 17.43 -85.06
CA ASP A 260 -12.25 16.00 -84.90
C ASP A 260 -10.81 15.61 -85.29
N ASP A 261 -10.06 15.01 -84.36
CA ASP A 261 -8.92 14.18 -84.72
C ASP A 261 -9.12 12.83 -84.01
N ASP A 262 -9.61 11.89 -84.82
CA ASP A 262 -9.40 10.46 -84.66
C ASP A 262 -7.90 10.15 -84.60
N GLU A 263 -7.42 9.52 -83.52
CA GLU A 263 -6.55 8.32 -83.52
C GLU A 263 -6.25 7.82 -82.08
#